data_AF-A0AA38H3V5-F1
#
_entry.id   AF-A0AA38H3V5-F1
#
_cell.length_a   1.000
_cell.length_b   1.000
_cell.length_c   1.000
_cell.angle_alpha   90.00
_cell.angle_beta   90.00
_cell.angle_gamma   90.00
#
_symmetry.space_group_name_H-M   'P 1'
#
loop_
_entity.id
_entity.type
_entity.pdbx_description
1 polymer ?
#
loop_
_entity_poly.entity_id
_entity_poly.type
_entity_poly.pdbx_seq_one_letter_code
_entity_poly.pdbx_strand_id
1 'polypeptide(L)'
;DVVEIMKESLYDKLVDENGCVDFARSGGMSQQKEAKRFLSALQRRSELQQKACFSISELYLLADEISLRVADVDTLIENLNSAGYLLKKGHKTYQ
;
A
#
# COMPACT_ATOMS: atom_id res chain seq x y z
N ASP A 1 -9.07 26.92 1.43
CA ASP A 1 -10.11 26.54 0.47
C ASP A 1 -9.54 26.62 -0.94
N VAL A 2 -8.84 25.55 -1.28
CA VAL A 2 -7.97 25.24 -2.43
C VAL A 2 -7.41 23.90 -1.97
N VAL A 3 -7.70 22.75 -2.55
CA VAL A 3 -7.56 22.40 -3.95
C VAL A 3 -8.56 21.28 -4.23
N GLU A 4 -9.54 21.56 -5.09
CA GLU A 4 -10.20 20.53 -5.89
C GLU A 4 -9.18 19.91 -6.85
N ILE A 5 -9.52 18.72 -7.37
CA ILE A 5 -8.96 18.07 -8.57
C ILE A 5 -7.93 16.97 -8.27
N MET A 6 -8.42 15.77 -7.93
CA MET A 6 -8.24 14.56 -8.75
C MET A 6 -9.05 13.40 -8.13
N LYS A 7 -10.38 13.53 -8.17
CA LYS A 7 -11.29 12.39 -8.03
C LYS A 7 -11.34 11.67 -9.38
N GLU A 8 -11.36 10.34 -9.36
CA GLU A 8 -11.71 9.45 -10.49
C GLU A 8 -10.60 9.04 -11.49
N SER A 9 -9.51 8.38 -11.04
CA SER A 9 -8.72 7.52 -11.96
C SER A 9 -8.08 6.27 -11.35
N LEU A 10 -8.31 5.94 -10.08
CA LEU A 10 -7.54 4.86 -9.41
C LEU A 10 -8.38 3.66 -8.97
N TYR A 11 -9.62 3.51 -9.43
CA TYR A 11 -10.32 2.22 -9.26
C TYR A 11 -9.75 1.13 -10.18
N ASP A 12 -9.14 1.50 -11.32
CA ASP A 12 -8.78 0.57 -12.41
C ASP A 12 -7.35 -0.01 -12.32
N LYS A 13 -6.53 0.40 -11.34
CA LYS A 13 -5.14 -0.10 -11.21
C LYS A 13 -4.88 -1.06 -10.05
N LEU A 14 -5.87 -1.30 -9.18
CA LEU A 14 -5.71 -2.21 -8.04
C LEU A 14 -5.99 -3.68 -8.40
N VAL A 15 -6.46 -3.93 -9.62
CA VAL A 15 -6.61 -5.25 -10.23
C VAL A 15 -5.94 -5.17 -11.60
N ASP A 16 -4.63 -5.42 -11.65
CA ASP A 16 -4.03 -5.81 -12.91
C ASP A 16 -4.47 -7.25 -13.21
N GLU A 17 -4.88 -7.52 -14.45
CA GLU A 17 -5.27 -8.82 -15.00
C GLU A 17 -4.14 -9.86 -14.95
N ASN A 18 -2.93 -9.46 -14.57
CA ASN A 18 -1.79 -10.34 -14.40
C ASN A 18 -1.65 -10.80 -12.94
N GLY A 19 -2.48 -11.76 -12.51
CA GLY A 19 -2.44 -12.45 -11.21
C GLY A 19 -1.14 -13.23 -10.89
N CYS A 20 0.03 -12.72 -11.28
CA CYS A 20 1.36 -13.22 -11.01
C CYS A 20 2.29 -12.05 -10.70
N VAL A 21 2.04 -11.34 -9.60
CA VAL A 21 3.17 -10.75 -8.88
C VAL A 21 3.89 -11.96 -8.30
N ASP A 22 5.12 -12.20 -8.71
CA ASP A 22 5.98 -13.27 -8.19
C ASP A 22 6.27 -13.05 -6.69
N PHE A 23 5.27 -13.33 -5.85
CA PHE A 23 5.48 -13.66 -4.43
C PHE A 23 6.13 -15.06 -4.30
N ALA A 24 6.44 -15.72 -5.42
CA ALA A 24 6.90 -17.10 -5.55
C ALA A 24 8.24 -17.41 -4.87
N ARG A 25 8.93 -16.42 -4.28
CA ARG A 25 10.09 -16.71 -3.44
C ARG A 25 9.74 -17.03 -1.97
N SER A 26 8.61 -16.54 -1.43
CA SER A 26 8.23 -16.82 -0.02
C SER A 26 6.75 -16.57 0.38
N GLY A 27 5.95 -15.86 -0.43
CA GLY A 27 4.66 -15.31 -0.01
C GLY A 27 3.46 -16.12 -0.50
N GLY A 28 2.88 -16.95 0.37
CA GLY A 28 1.63 -17.65 0.06
C GLY A 28 0.44 -16.70 -0.14
N MET A 29 -0.70 -17.24 -0.61
CA MET A 29 -1.97 -16.53 -0.83
C MET A 29 -2.39 -15.60 0.33
N SER A 30 -2.05 -15.97 1.57
CA SER A 30 -2.31 -15.17 2.78
C SER A 30 -1.59 -13.81 2.75
N GLN A 31 -0.35 -13.76 2.29
CA GLN A 31 0.41 -12.50 2.22
C GLN A 31 -0.15 -11.57 1.14
N GLN A 32 -0.59 -12.11 0.01
CA GLN A 32 -1.27 -11.34 -1.03
C GLN A 32 -2.56 -10.71 -0.52
N LYS A 33 -3.34 -11.46 0.27
CA LYS A 33 -4.58 -10.96 0.88
C LYS A 33 -4.31 -9.83 1.86
N GLU A 34 -3.30 -9.98 2.71
CA GLU A 34 -2.91 -8.94 3.67
C GLU A 34 -2.33 -7.70 2.97
N ALA A 35 -1.55 -7.88 1.90
CA ALA A 35 -1.06 -6.78 1.06
C ALA A 35 -2.21 -5.95 0.47
N LYS A 36 -3.23 -6.63 -0.08
CA LYS A 36 -4.43 -5.96 -0.59
C LYS A 36 -5.18 -5.21 0.52
N ARG A 37 -5.38 -5.83 1.69
CA ARG A 37 -6.01 -5.18 2.85
C ARG A 37 -5.25 -3.92 3.27
N PHE A 38 -3.92 -4.00 3.33
CA PHE A 38 -3.06 -2.87 3.66
C PHE A 38 -3.21 -1.74 2.65
N LEU A 39 -3.14 -2.04 1.36
CA LEU A 39 -3.27 -1.04 0.29
C LEU A 39 -4.66 -0.37 0.30
N SER A 40 -5.74 -1.15 0.48
CA SER A 40 -7.09 -0.59 0.61
C SER A 40 -7.24 0.34 1.82
N ALA A 41 -6.63 0.00 2.95
CA ALA A 41 -6.65 0.85 4.14
C ALA A 41 -5.83 2.13 3.94
N LEU A 42 -4.67 2.02 3.27
CA LEU A 42 -3.79 3.15 2.96
C LEU A 42 -4.48 4.12 2.00
N GLN A 43 -5.16 3.59 0.99
CA GLN A 43 -5.96 4.38 0.07
C GLN A 43 -7.08 5.14 0.80
N ARG A 44 -7.84 4.46 1.67
CA ARG A 44 -8.89 5.11 2.47
C ARG A 44 -8.32 6.23 3.34
N ARG A 45 -7.15 6.02 3.96
CA ARG A 45 -6.42 7.06 4.71
C ARG A 45 -6.02 8.23 3.80
N SER A 46 -5.50 7.96 2.61
CA SER A 46 -5.15 8.97 1.61
C SER A 46 -6.35 9.83 1.21
N GLU A 47 -7.50 9.19 0.98
CA GLU A 47 -8.75 9.88 0.64
C GLU A 47 -9.26 10.74 1.80
N LEU A 48 -9.25 10.22 3.03
CA LEU A 48 -9.72 10.96 4.21
C LEU A 48 -8.82 12.14 4.57
N GLN A 49 -7.51 12.00 4.40
CA GLN A 49 -6.52 13.04 4.76
C GLN A 49 -6.12 13.92 3.57
N GLN A 50 -6.59 13.62 2.36
CA GLN A 50 -6.14 14.25 1.11
C GLN A 50 -4.61 14.25 0.99
N LYS A 51 -3.97 13.12 1.35
CA LYS A 51 -2.52 12.98 1.49
C LYS A 51 -2.03 11.74 0.76
N ALA A 52 -1.13 11.92 -0.20
CA ALA A 52 -0.55 10.82 -0.98
C ALA A 52 0.85 10.37 -0.51
N CYS A 53 1.44 11.03 0.48
CA CYS A 53 2.78 10.72 0.97
C CYS A 53 2.72 10.23 2.42
N PHE A 54 3.21 9.04 2.69
CA PHE A 54 3.21 8.43 4.03
C PHE A 54 4.64 8.18 4.50
N SER A 55 4.93 8.56 5.73
CA SER A 55 6.18 8.16 6.39
C SER A 55 6.12 6.67 6.75
N ILE A 56 7.29 6.04 6.88
CA ILE A 56 7.37 4.64 7.35
C ILE A 56 6.61 4.44 8.67
N SER A 57 6.65 5.42 9.58
CA SER A 57 5.91 5.39 10.84
C SER A 57 4.40 5.33 10.65
N GLU A 58 3.86 6.09 9.68
CA GLU A 58 2.42 6.03 9.34
C GLU A 58 2.03 4.68 8.74
N LEU A 59 2.91 4.07 7.96
CA LEU A 59 2.67 2.73 7.41
C LEU A 59 2.61 1.67 8.53
N TYR A 60 3.49 1.74 9.53
CA TYR A 60 3.41 0.83 10.69
C TYR A 60 2.15 1.07 11.52
N LEU A 61 1.79 2.33 11.78
CA LEU A 61 0.57 2.66 12.51
C LEU A 61 -0.68 2.14 11.79
N LEU A 62 -0.71 2.24 10.45
CA LEU A 62 -1.79 1.70 9.65
C LEU A 62 -1.85 0.17 9.73
N ALA A 63 -0.69 -0.51 9.67
CA ALA A 63 -0.61 -1.96 9.79
C ALA A 63 -1.14 -2.44 11.15
N ASP A 64 -0.80 -1.73 12.22
CA ASP A 64 -1.31 -1.99 13.57
C ASP A 64 -2.84 -1.74 13.66
N GLU A 65 -3.32 -0.61 13.14
CA GLU A 65 -4.73 -0.22 13.14
C GLU A 65 -5.65 -1.26 12.48
N ILE A 66 -5.20 -1.87 11.37
CA ILE A 66 -5.97 -2.91 10.68
C ILE A 66 -5.67 -4.34 11.17
N SER A 67 -4.86 -4.45 12.24
CA SER A 67 -4.37 -5.71 12.80
C SER A 67 -3.84 -6.64 11.72
N LEU A 68 -2.90 -6.11 10.93
CA LEU A 68 -2.31 -6.78 9.78
C LEU A 68 -1.58 -8.05 10.24
N ARG A 69 -1.92 -9.20 9.65
CA ARG A 69 -1.39 -10.51 10.04
C ARG A 69 -0.23 -10.91 9.12
N VAL A 70 0.85 -10.16 9.18
CA VAL A 70 2.09 -10.45 8.45
C VAL A 70 3.23 -10.73 9.42
N ALA A 71 4.16 -11.61 9.02
CA ALA A 71 5.33 -11.92 9.83
C ALA A 71 6.27 -10.71 9.95
N ASP A 72 6.35 -9.89 8.90
CA ASP A 72 7.26 -8.75 8.82
C ASP A 72 6.66 -7.66 7.92
N VAL A 73 6.41 -6.49 8.51
CA VAL A 73 5.79 -5.35 7.81
C VAL A 73 6.78 -4.67 6.87
N ASP A 74 8.07 -4.61 7.23
CA ASP A 74 9.13 -4.09 6.37
C ASP A 74 9.21 -4.84 5.04
N THR A 75 9.21 -6.17 5.10
CA THR A 75 9.21 -7.05 3.94
C THR A 75 7.97 -6.82 3.08
N LEU A 76 6.80 -6.60 3.69
CA LEU A 76 5.59 -6.26 2.96
C LEU A 76 5.74 -4.92 2.22
N ILE A 77 6.24 -3.88 2.89
CA ILE A 77 6.44 -2.54 2.33
C ILE A 77 7.45 -2.59 1.17
N GLU A 78 8.56 -3.32 1.34
CA GLU A 78 9.57 -3.50 0.29
C GLU A 78 9.03 -4.32 -0.90
N ASN A 79 8.17 -5.31 -0.65
CA ASN A 79 7.46 -6.03 -1.71
C ASN A 79 6.50 -5.12 -2.47
N LEU A 80 5.74 -4.27 -1.78
CA LEU A 80 4.84 -3.29 -2.40
C LEU A 80 5.61 -2.24 -3.22
N ASN A 81 6.80 -1.85 -2.75
CA ASN A 81 7.72 -0.98 -3.48
C ASN A 81 8.28 -1.64 -4.73
N SER A 82 8.74 -2.88 -4.61
CA SER A 82 9.25 -3.67 -5.74
C SER A 82 8.17 -3.95 -6.79
N ALA A 83 6.92 -4.16 -6.35
CA ALA A 83 5.77 -4.36 -7.23
C ALA A 83 5.22 -3.05 -7.84
N GLY A 84 5.70 -1.88 -7.40
CA GLY A 84 5.27 -0.58 -7.91
C GLY A 84 3.94 -0.07 -7.35
N TYR A 85 3.37 -0.73 -6.33
CA TYR A 85 2.17 -0.25 -5.63
C TYR A 85 2.47 0.85 -4.61
N LEU A 86 3.71 0.95 -4.13
CA LEU A 86 4.12 1.93 -3.12
C LEU A 86 5.57 2.39 -3.37
N LEU A 87 5.76 3.55 -3.98
CA LEU A 87 7.08 4.02 -4.37
C LEU A 87 7.78 4.78 -3.25
N LYS A 88 8.98 4.34 -2.89
CA LYS A 88 9.85 5.08 -1.95
C LYS A 88 10.34 6.38 -2.60
N LYS A 89 10.03 7.54 -2.01
CA LYS A 89 10.36 8.88 -2.55
C LYS A 89 11.59 9.54 -1.89
N GLY A 90 12.25 8.88 -0.94
CA GLY A 90 13.36 9.44 -0.16
C GLY A 90 12.92 9.89 1.24
N HIS A 91 13.85 10.19 2.15
CA HIS A 91 13.54 10.53 3.56
C HIS A 91 12.56 9.58 4.30
N LYS A 92 12.58 8.28 3.97
CA LYS A 92 11.66 7.28 4.55
C LYS A 92 10.17 7.60 4.31
N THR A 93 9.86 8.28 3.20
CA THR A 93 8.49 8.50 2.73
C THR A 93 8.17 7.65 1.50
N TYR A 94 6.89 7.32 1.38
CA TYR A 94 6.32 6.41 0.39
C TYR A 94 5.10 7.06 -0.24
N GLN A 95 4.90 6.85 -1.55
CA GLN A 95 3.77 7.33 -2.35
C GLN A 95 3.22 6.23 -3.25
#